data_AF-A0A416TYC9-F1
#
_entry.id   AF-A0A416TYC9-F1
#
_cell.length_a   1.000
_cell.length_b   1.000
_cell.length_c   1.000
_cell.angle_alpha   90.00
_cell.angle_beta   90.00
_cell.angle_gamma   90.00
#
_symmetry.space_group_name_H-M   'P 1'
#
loop_
_entity.id
_entity.type
_entity.pdbx_description
1 polymer ?
#
loop_
_entity_poly.entity_id
_entity_poly.type
_entity_poly.pdbx_seq_one_letter_code
_entity_poly.pdbx_strand_id
1 'polypeptide(L)'
;MHTLKCKSIEELVEVVVETYELLHDCDRNVSFVAKYDHAKEILRELVFYDYDLKFVELADPEWDNYEDEYVISIVCDEIFCEKLKLDGRYCMLSPKFVFFDENANSKCVKYFESDMKYEFEITEEESGDDSDHMIDHHDCDDYDCDSRSKDNSMNVDFSDDGQGFTCSKHDKNGYSSISYWSSEQFDKDRLSEILKSFYL
;
A
#
# COMPACT_ATOMS: atom_id res chain seq x y z
N MET A 1 -0.92 8.90 13.95
CA MET A 1 -0.62 8.21 12.68
C MET A 1 -0.72 6.73 12.98
N HIS A 2 -1.44 5.98 12.16
CA HIS A 2 -1.48 4.51 12.28
C HIS A 2 -0.37 3.93 11.41
N THR A 3 0.27 2.85 11.85
CA THR A 3 1.33 2.19 11.10
C THR A 3 0.77 0.99 10.34
N LEU A 4 1.03 0.94 9.04
CA LEU A 4 0.77 -0.16 8.14
C LEU A 4 2.07 -0.96 8.02
N LYS A 5 1.99 -2.26 8.30
CA LYS A 5 3.12 -3.17 8.12
C LYS A 5 2.88 -3.93 6.82
N CYS A 6 3.79 -3.77 5.87
CA CYS A 6 3.76 -4.43 4.58
C CYS A 6 5.01 -5.28 4.43
N LYS A 7 4.92 -6.42 3.76
CA LYS A 7 6.06 -7.29 3.48
C LYS A 7 6.95 -6.76 2.35
N SER A 8 6.36 -5.97 1.46
CA SER A 8 7.04 -5.38 0.30
C SER A 8 6.38 -4.06 -0.12
N ILE A 9 7.08 -3.31 -0.98
CA ILE A 9 6.51 -2.12 -1.63
C ILE A 9 5.34 -2.50 -2.55
N GLU A 10 5.36 -3.68 -3.17
CA GLU A 10 4.24 -4.20 -3.96
C GLU A 10 2.96 -4.31 -3.12
N GLU A 11 3.02 -4.95 -1.94
CA GLU A 11 1.85 -5.06 -1.04
C GLU A 11 1.36 -3.68 -0.59
N LEU A 12 2.27 -2.76 -0.29
CA LEU A 12 1.90 -1.38 0.04
C LEU A 12 1.14 -0.72 -1.11
N VAL A 13 1.65 -0.83 -2.34
CA VAL A 13 1.05 -0.20 -3.51
C VAL A 13 -0.29 -0.86 -3.85
N GLU A 14 -0.42 -2.17 -3.73
CA GLU A 14 -1.70 -2.89 -3.89
C GLU A 14 -2.78 -2.32 -2.96
N VAL A 15 -2.50 -2.23 -1.66
CA VAL A 15 -3.43 -1.68 -0.67
C VAL A 15 -3.82 -0.23 -1.00
N VAL A 16 -2.86 0.57 -1.47
CA VAL A 16 -3.13 1.97 -1.83
C VAL A 16 -3.95 2.08 -3.10
N VAL A 17 -3.67 1.28 -4.13
CA VAL A 17 -4.44 1.26 -5.38
C VAL A 17 -5.89 0.82 -5.12
N GLU A 18 -6.09 -0.24 -4.34
CA GLU A 18 -7.43 -0.66 -3.92
C GLU A 18 -8.16 0.46 -3.16
N THR A 19 -7.46 1.17 -2.27
CA THR A 19 -8.03 2.31 -1.54
C THR A 19 -8.36 3.47 -2.48
N TYR A 20 -7.50 3.75 -3.46
CA TYR A 20 -7.67 4.83 -4.42
C TYR A 20 -8.87 4.60 -5.34
N GLU A 21 -9.08 3.37 -5.83
CA GLU A 21 -10.21 3.03 -6.70
C GLU A 21 -11.57 3.14 -6.01
N LEU A 22 -11.61 3.02 -4.68
CA LEU A 22 -12.81 3.21 -3.88
C LEU A 22 -13.17 4.70 -3.68
N LEU A 23 -12.30 5.64 -4.05
CA LEU A 23 -12.55 7.07 -3.89
C LEU A 23 -13.42 7.62 -5.02
N HIS A 24 -14.33 8.53 -4.64
CA HIS A 24 -15.02 9.37 -5.62
C HIS A 24 -14.01 10.19 -6.43
N ASP A 25 -14.27 10.41 -7.71
CA ASP A 25 -13.35 11.09 -8.64
C ASP A 25 -12.84 12.45 -8.12
N CYS A 26 -13.68 13.20 -7.39
CA CYS A 26 -13.29 14.50 -6.81
C CYS A 26 -12.34 14.41 -5.61
N ASP A 27 -12.20 13.22 -5.01
CA ASP A 27 -11.36 12.94 -3.84
C ASP A 27 -10.12 12.08 -4.20
N ARG A 28 -9.95 11.70 -5.48
CA ARG A 28 -8.82 10.90 -6.00
C ARG A 28 -7.50 11.68 -5.96
N ASN A 29 -6.94 11.76 -4.75
CA ASN A 29 -5.64 12.36 -4.48
C ASN A 29 -4.99 11.63 -3.30
N VAL A 30 -4.03 10.77 -3.61
CA VAL A 30 -3.29 9.98 -2.63
C VAL A 30 -1.80 10.24 -2.82
N SER A 31 -1.06 10.38 -1.72
CA SER A 31 0.38 10.60 -1.77
C SER A 31 1.18 9.60 -0.92
N PHE A 32 2.37 9.27 -1.39
CA PHE A 32 3.43 8.63 -0.63
C PHE A 32 4.51 9.66 -0.31
N VAL A 33 5.16 9.52 0.84
CA VAL A 33 6.33 10.29 1.24
C VAL A 33 7.43 9.32 1.60
N ALA A 34 8.49 9.29 0.81
CA ALA A 34 9.53 8.28 0.92
C ALA A 34 10.91 8.82 0.52
N LYS A 35 11.97 8.18 0.99
CA LYS A 35 13.34 8.45 0.50
C LYS A 35 13.57 7.76 -0.84
N TYR A 36 14.67 8.11 -1.50
CA TYR A 36 15.01 7.64 -2.85
C TYR A 36 14.79 6.13 -3.07
N ASP A 37 15.25 5.27 -2.15
CA ASP A 37 15.19 3.82 -2.33
C ASP A 37 13.76 3.27 -2.36
N HIS A 38 12.90 3.68 -1.43
CA HIS A 38 11.49 3.31 -1.49
C HIS A 38 10.74 4.09 -2.59
N ALA A 39 11.11 5.36 -2.85
CA ALA A 39 10.45 6.20 -3.85
C ALA A 39 10.58 5.62 -5.27
N LYS A 40 11.77 5.13 -5.65
CA LYS A 40 11.98 4.51 -6.97
C LYS A 40 11.19 3.21 -7.13
N GLU A 41 11.02 2.44 -6.06
CA GLU A 41 10.25 1.19 -6.06
C GLU A 41 8.75 1.47 -6.13
N ILE A 42 8.24 2.41 -5.33
CA ILE A 42 6.84 2.85 -5.40
C ILE A 42 6.50 3.31 -6.82
N LEU A 43 7.36 4.13 -7.44
CA LEU A 43 7.15 4.57 -8.82
C LEU A 43 7.11 3.42 -9.81
N ARG A 44 8.00 2.43 -9.66
CA ARG A 44 8.01 1.24 -10.52
C ARG A 44 6.69 0.47 -10.42
N GLU A 45 6.20 0.24 -9.19
CA GLU A 45 4.95 -0.49 -8.97
C GLU A 45 3.74 0.30 -9.48
N LEU A 46 3.67 1.62 -9.25
CA LEU A 46 2.57 2.43 -9.79
C LEU A 46 2.50 2.39 -11.33
N VAL A 47 3.66 2.42 -12.01
CA VAL A 47 3.70 2.22 -13.48
C VAL A 47 3.27 0.80 -13.87
N PHE A 48 3.57 -0.20 -13.06
CA PHE A 48 3.12 -1.58 -13.28
C PHE A 48 1.60 -1.72 -13.17
N TYR A 49 0.96 -0.94 -12.29
CA TYR A 49 -0.51 -0.82 -12.18
C TYR A 49 -1.15 0.07 -13.27
N ASP A 50 -0.44 0.40 -14.34
CA ASP A 50 -0.94 1.12 -15.52
C ASP A 50 -1.34 2.60 -15.27
N TYR A 51 -0.76 3.24 -14.24
CA TYR A 51 -0.90 4.69 -14.04
C TYR A 51 0.05 5.49 -14.94
N ASP A 52 -0.43 6.60 -15.48
CA ASP A 52 0.32 7.42 -16.45
C ASP A 52 1.34 8.34 -15.77
N LEU A 53 2.57 8.39 -16.28
CA LEU A 53 3.59 9.32 -15.80
C LEU A 53 3.31 10.75 -16.29
N LYS A 54 3.04 11.67 -15.37
CA LYS A 54 2.82 13.09 -15.71
C LYS A 54 4.02 13.98 -15.42
N PHE A 55 4.62 13.83 -14.25
CA PHE A 55 5.85 14.54 -13.89
C PHE A 55 6.69 13.70 -12.95
N VAL A 56 8.00 13.56 -13.23
CA VAL A 56 8.92 12.82 -12.37
C VAL A 56 10.22 13.60 -12.24
N GLU A 57 10.48 14.09 -11.04
CA GLU A 57 11.79 14.52 -10.57
C GLU A 57 12.28 13.51 -9.54
N LEU A 58 13.12 12.59 -9.98
CA LEU A 58 13.78 11.61 -9.12
C LEU A 58 15.22 11.46 -9.61
N ALA A 59 16.18 11.62 -8.70
CA ALA A 59 17.59 11.40 -8.99
C ALA A 59 18.25 10.65 -7.84
N ASP A 60 19.24 9.84 -8.20
CA ASP A 60 20.12 9.20 -7.23
C ASP A 60 20.79 10.28 -6.36
N PRO A 61 20.77 10.15 -5.02
CA PRO A 61 21.39 11.12 -4.13
C PRO A 61 22.88 11.36 -4.43
N GLU A 62 23.60 10.38 -4.98
CA GLU A 62 25.01 10.55 -5.40
C GLU A 62 25.15 11.50 -6.60
N TRP A 63 24.09 11.70 -7.38
CA TRP A 63 24.09 12.53 -8.58
C TRP A 63 23.65 13.98 -8.30
N ASP A 64 22.61 14.18 -7.48
CA ASP A 64 22.02 15.50 -7.26
C ASP A 64 22.17 16.04 -5.83
N ASN A 65 22.78 15.27 -4.92
CA ASN A 65 22.98 15.56 -3.50
C ASN A 65 21.68 15.79 -2.70
N TYR A 66 20.55 15.24 -3.14
CA TYR A 66 19.28 15.31 -2.43
C TYR A 66 19.03 14.05 -1.60
N GLU A 67 19.21 14.16 -0.27
CA GLU A 67 19.02 13.05 0.69
C GLU A 67 17.69 13.12 1.47
N ASP A 68 16.90 14.17 1.26
CA ASP A 68 15.59 14.37 1.89
C ASP A 68 14.49 13.55 1.15
N GLU A 69 13.23 13.67 1.58
CA GLU A 69 12.13 12.86 1.06
C GLU A 69 11.60 13.37 -0.30
N TYR A 70 11.09 12.45 -1.09
CA TYR A 70 10.25 12.70 -2.25
C TYR A 70 8.78 12.55 -1.86
N VAL A 71 7.91 13.28 -2.56
CA VAL A 71 6.47 13.03 -2.55
C VAL A 71 6.09 12.42 -3.89
N ILE A 72 5.33 11.32 -3.85
CA ILE A 72 4.76 10.68 -5.03
C ILE A 72 3.25 10.79 -4.90
N SER A 73 2.56 11.41 -5.85
CA SER A 73 1.12 11.60 -5.79
C SER A 73 0.43 10.98 -7.00
N ILE A 74 -0.70 10.33 -6.74
CA ILE A 74 -1.63 9.85 -7.75
C ILE A 74 -2.80 10.83 -7.77
N VAL A 75 -2.96 11.54 -8.89
CA VAL A 75 -4.02 12.53 -9.08
C VAL A 75 -4.64 12.33 -10.45
N CYS A 76 -5.94 12.05 -10.51
CA CYS A 76 -6.64 11.78 -11.78
C CYS A 76 -5.93 10.70 -12.63
N ASP A 77 -5.49 9.63 -11.96
CA ASP A 77 -4.83 8.46 -12.53
C ASP A 77 -3.45 8.77 -13.16
N GLU A 78 -2.91 9.96 -12.85
CA GLU A 78 -1.58 10.41 -13.25
C GLU A 78 -0.62 10.46 -12.06
N ILE A 79 0.62 10.05 -12.29
CA ILE A 79 1.71 10.03 -11.32
C ILE A 79 2.51 11.34 -11.38
N PHE A 80 2.70 11.94 -10.21
CA PHE A 80 3.63 13.04 -9.95
C PHE A 80 4.69 12.59 -8.93
N CYS A 81 5.96 12.82 -9.19
CA CYS A 81 7.03 12.65 -8.22
C CYS A 81 7.91 13.89 -8.15
N GLU A 82 8.06 14.45 -6.95
CA GLU A 82 8.73 15.73 -6.72
C GLU A 82 9.56 15.67 -5.43
N LYS A 83 10.59 16.49 -5.34
CA LYS A 83 11.30 16.74 -4.07
C LYS A 83 10.34 17.41 -3.08
N LEU A 84 10.17 16.80 -1.91
CA LEU A 84 9.28 17.36 -0.89
C LEU A 84 9.85 18.63 -0.24
N LYS A 85 11.18 18.79 -0.25
CA LYS A 85 11.88 19.87 0.43
C LYS A 85 12.72 20.69 -0.54
N LEU A 86 12.33 21.94 -0.73
CA LEU A 86 13.01 22.89 -1.61
C LEU A 86 13.63 23.99 -0.77
N ASP A 87 14.90 24.32 -1.03
CA ASP A 87 15.66 25.35 -0.30
C ASP A 87 15.56 25.21 1.25
N GLY A 88 15.58 23.96 1.73
CA GLY A 88 15.51 23.63 3.15
C GLY A 88 14.10 23.74 3.77
N ARG A 89 13.06 23.93 2.97
CA ARG A 89 11.66 24.06 3.43
C ARG A 89 10.77 23.02 2.77
N TYR A 90 9.88 22.43 3.56
CA TYR A 90 8.88 21.50 3.05
C TYR A 90 7.73 22.24 2.35
N CYS A 91 7.22 21.64 1.28
CA CYS A 91 6.04 22.10 0.56
C CYS A 91 4.76 21.76 1.34
N MET A 92 3.78 22.67 1.34
CA MET A 92 2.44 22.39 1.88
C MET A 92 1.63 21.63 0.83
N LEU A 93 1.06 20.50 1.23
CA LEU A 93 0.30 19.59 0.36
C LEU A 93 -1.00 19.19 1.05
N SER A 94 -2.03 18.89 0.28
CA SER A 94 -3.34 18.50 0.82
C SER A 94 -3.93 17.29 0.10
N PRO A 95 -3.25 16.13 0.09
CA PRO A 95 -3.83 14.91 -0.42
C PRO A 95 -4.91 14.39 0.53
N LYS A 96 -5.84 13.60 0.02
CA LYS A 96 -6.90 12.97 0.82
C LYS A 96 -6.31 11.98 1.81
N PHE A 97 -5.40 11.14 1.33
CA PHE A 97 -4.64 10.16 2.10
C PHE A 97 -3.15 10.36 1.85
N VAL A 98 -2.34 10.19 2.90
CA VAL A 98 -0.89 10.20 2.78
C VAL A 98 -0.24 9.07 3.56
N PHE A 99 0.73 8.42 2.94
CA PHE A 99 1.50 7.28 3.45
C PHE A 99 2.96 7.70 3.61
N PHE A 100 3.43 7.77 4.84
CA PHE A 100 4.80 8.16 5.19
C PHE A 100 5.65 6.93 5.42
N ASP A 101 6.78 6.84 4.75
CA ASP A 101 7.85 5.90 5.08
C ASP A 101 8.26 6.10 6.55
N GLU A 102 8.45 5.01 7.30
CA GLU A 102 8.94 5.08 8.69
C GLU A 102 10.28 5.84 8.81
N ASN A 103 11.08 5.85 7.73
CA ASN A 103 12.36 6.54 7.67
C ASN A 103 12.25 8.01 7.22
N ALA A 104 11.04 8.49 6.92
CA ALA A 104 10.78 9.88 6.61
C ALA A 104 10.96 10.77 7.85
N ASN A 105 11.47 11.98 7.64
CA ASN A 105 11.62 12.96 8.69
C ASN A 105 10.25 13.39 9.20
N SER A 106 9.91 13.02 10.45
CA SER A 106 8.64 13.35 11.10
C SER A 106 8.26 14.84 11.07
N LYS A 107 9.22 15.76 10.87
CA LYS A 107 8.93 17.19 10.68
C LYS A 107 8.14 17.49 9.41
N CYS A 108 8.16 16.63 8.38
CA CYS A 108 7.41 16.83 7.14
C CYS A 108 5.90 16.64 7.35
N VAL A 109 5.47 15.80 8.30
CA VAL A 109 4.06 15.41 8.53
C VAL A 109 3.14 16.62 8.79
N LYS A 110 3.65 17.71 9.38
CA LYS A 110 2.88 18.93 9.65
C LYS A 110 2.60 19.78 8.40
N TYR A 111 3.22 19.47 7.27
CA TYR A 111 3.02 20.15 5.99
C TYR A 111 1.97 19.46 5.11
N PHE A 112 1.36 18.39 5.61
CA PHE A 112 0.27 17.70 4.93
C PHE A 112 -1.05 18.01 5.63
N GLU A 113 -1.99 18.62 4.91
CA GLU A 113 -3.38 18.79 5.33
C GLU A 113 -4.22 17.67 4.69
N SER A 114 -4.33 16.53 5.38
CA SER A 114 -4.96 15.32 4.88
C SER A 114 -5.98 14.78 5.86
N ASP A 115 -7.03 14.13 5.33
CA ASP A 115 -8.08 13.51 6.14
C ASP A 115 -7.50 12.34 6.93
N MET A 116 -6.61 11.55 6.30
CA MET A 116 -5.94 10.41 6.92
C MET A 116 -4.45 10.41 6.64
N LYS A 117 -3.68 10.00 7.66
CA LYS A 117 -2.22 9.89 7.62
C LYS A 117 -1.80 8.54 8.17
N TYR A 118 -1.00 7.82 7.39
CA TYR A 118 -0.45 6.53 7.74
C TYR A 118 1.07 6.57 7.71
N GLU A 119 1.68 5.77 8.56
CA GLU A 119 3.08 5.37 8.46
C GLU A 119 3.11 4.01 7.78
N PHE A 120 4.11 3.71 6.95
CA PHE A 120 4.35 2.37 6.46
C PHE A 120 5.75 1.89 6.85
N GLU A 121 5.83 0.62 7.19
CA GLU A 121 7.04 -0.11 7.54
C GLU A 121 7.11 -1.35 6.66
N ILE A 122 8.23 -1.50 5.94
CA ILE A 122 8.50 -2.70 5.14
C ILE A 122 9.19 -3.72 6.04
N THR A 123 8.46 -4.76 6.44
CA THR A 123 9.03 -5.86 7.22
C THR A 123 9.69 -6.85 6.28
N GLU A 124 10.97 -6.64 6.00
CA GLU A 124 11.77 -7.64 5.29
C GLU A 124 11.72 -8.95 6.08
N GLU A 125 11.15 -10.01 5.49
CA GLU A 125 11.47 -11.36 5.96
C GLU A 125 12.94 -11.57 5.61
N GLU A 126 13.81 -11.79 6.61
CA GLU A 126 15.20 -12.19 6.38
C GLU A 126 15.17 -13.36 5.40
N SER A 127 15.48 -13.10 4.14
CA SER A 127 15.73 -14.13 3.15
C SER A 127 16.98 -14.83 3.66
N GLY A 128 16.79 -16.01 4.24
CA GLY A 128 17.89 -16.89 4.58
C GLY A 128 18.73 -17.09 3.33
N ASP A 129 19.98 -16.64 3.40
CA ASP A 129 21.13 -16.99 2.56
C ASP A 129 20.87 -18.14 1.57
N ASP A 130 20.31 -17.82 0.40
CA ASP A 130 20.33 -18.71 -0.77
C ASP A 130 21.61 -18.37 -1.56
N SER A 131 22.72 -18.79 -0.99
CA SER A 131 23.94 -19.05 -1.74
C SER A 131 23.72 -20.30 -2.62
N ASP A 132 24.03 -20.13 -3.90
CA ASP A 132 24.17 -21.16 -4.94
C ASP A 132 22.92 -22.01 -5.30
N HIS A 133 22.30 -21.70 -6.43
CA HIS A 133 22.49 -22.53 -7.62
C HIS A 133 21.85 -21.94 -8.90
N MET A 134 22.63 -22.01 -9.98
CA MET A 134 22.19 -21.74 -11.34
C MET A 134 20.98 -22.61 -11.70
N ILE A 135 19.86 -22.00 -12.07
CA ILE A 135 18.71 -22.74 -12.59
C ILE A 135 18.93 -22.96 -14.08
N ASP A 136 19.36 -24.18 -14.38
CA ASP A 136 19.29 -24.81 -15.68
C ASP A 136 17.81 -24.99 -16.06
N HIS A 137 17.46 -24.61 -17.29
CA HIS A 137 16.13 -24.80 -17.86
C HIS A 137 15.84 -26.30 -17.96
N HIS A 138 14.82 -26.79 -17.26
CA HIS A 138 14.23 -28.07 -17.59
C HIS A 138 12.70 -28.04 -17.50
N ASP A 139 12.09 -28.32 -18.66
CA ASP A 139 10.67 -28.54 -18.88
C ASP A 139 10.08 -29.56 -17.89
N CYS A 140 8.97 -29.19 -17.25
CA CYS A 140 8.03 -30.15 -16.65
C CYS A 140 6.60 -29.67 -16.90
N ASP A 141 5.94 -30.31 -17.86
CA ASP A 141 4.50 -30.41 -18.00
C ASP A 141 3.87 -31.15 -16.80
N ASP A 142 2.55 -30.95 -16.64
CA ASP A 142 1.57 -31.76 -15.88
C ASP A 142 1.23 -31.36 -14.42
N TYR A 143 0.04 -30.76 -14.30
CA TYR A 143 -1.02 -30.72 -13.27
C TYR A 143 -0.73 -30.82 -11.75
N ASP A 144 -1.52 -30.01 -11.02
CA ASP A 144 -1.76 -29.94 -9.57
C ASP A 144 -0.64 -29.35 -8.69
N CYS A 145 -0.60 -28.01 -8.62
CA CYS A 145 0.03 -27.29 -7.52
C CYS A 145 -1.04 -26.68 -6.60
N ASP A 146 -1.60 -27.52 -5.72
CA ASP A 146 -2.33 -27.07 -4.52
C ASP A 146 -1.29 -26.65 -3.46
N SER A 147 -0.60 -25.53 -3.70
CA SER A 147 0.26 -24.91 -2.70
C SER A 147 -0.57 -23.96 -1.84
N ARG A 148 -1.32 -24.56 -0.92
CA ARG A 148 -1.84 -23.86 0.27
C ARG A 148 -0.68 -23.53 1.20
N SER A 149 -0.01 -22.40 0.95
CA SER A 149 0.83 -21.71 1.92
C SER A 149 -0.04 -21.28 3.10
N LYS A 150 0.17 -21.94 4.24
CA LYS A 150 -0.50 -21.67 5.51
C LYS A 150 0.16 -20.47 6.18
N ASP A 151 -0.10 -19.26 5.69
CA ASP A 151 0.41 -18.04 6.32
C ASP A 151 -0.69 -16.99 6.45
N ASN A 152 -1.15 -16.80 7.69
CA ASN A 152 -1.89 -15.66 8.24
C ASN A 152 -2.85 -14.88 7.31
N SER A 153 -3.61 -15.57 6.46
CA SER A 153 -4.55 -14.97 5.51
C SER A 153 -5.86 -14.58 6.21
N MET A 154 -6.29 -13.34 6.03
CA MET A 154 -7.64 -12.89 6.39
C MET A 154 -8.51 -12.94 5.13
N ASN A 155 -9.50 -13.82 5.11
CA ASN A 155 -10.41 -13.95 3.97
C ASN A 155 -11.76 -13.31 4.32
N VAL A 156 -12.23 -12.40 3.47
CA VAL A 156 -13.52 -11.72 3.62
C VAL A 156 -14.43 -12.13 2.48
N ASP A 157 -15.46 -12.91 2.81
CA ASP A 157 -16.51 -13.31 1.88
C ASP A 157 -17.73 -12.42 2.08
N PHE A 158 -18.05 -11.59 1.09
CA PHE A 158 -19.29 -10.81 1.07
C PHE A 158 -20.45 -11.66 0.56
N SER A 159 -21.64 -11.47 1.12
CA SER A 159 -22.82 -12.11 0.57
C SER A 159 -23.20 -11.51 -0.79
N ASP A 160 -23.69 -12.34 -1.71
CA ASP A 160 -24.07 -11.94 -3.08
C ASP A 160 -25.12 -10.81 -3.11
N ASP A 161 -25.90 -10.68 -2.04
CA ASP A 161 -26.97 -9.70 -1.87
C ASP A 161 -26.53 -8.40 -1.17
N GLY A 162 -25.25 -8.28 -0.78
CA GLY A 162 -24.68 -7.11 -0.09
C GLY A 162 -25.22 -6.89 1.33
N GLN A 163 -25.83 -7.89 1.94
CA GLN A 163 -26.46 -7.78 3.27
C GLN A 163 -25.56 -8.23 4.43
N GLY A 164 -24.42 -8.82 4.12
CA GLY A 164 -23.51 -9.32 5.14
C GLY A 164 -22.12 -9.67 4.62
N PHE A 165 -21.28 -10.05 5.56
CA PHE A 165 -19.96 -10.57 5.27
C PHE A 165 -19.60 -11.65 6.30
N THR A 166 -18.70 -12.54 5.91
CA THR A 166 -17.98 -13.44 6.81
C THR A 166 -16.51 -13.17 6.68
N CYS A 167 -15.88 -12.81 7.80
CA CYS A 167 -14.44 -12.75 7.89
C CYS A 167 -13.92 -13.99 8.60
N SER A 168 -12.85 -14.58 8.06
CA SER A 168 -12.13 -15.67 8.68
C SER A 168 -10.65 -15.33 8.77
N LYS A 169 -10.05 -15.62 9.92
CA LYS A 169 -8.63 -15.43 10.18
C LYS A 169 -8.07 -16.71 10.76
N HIS A 170 -6.96 -17.18 10.20
CA HIS A 170 -6.21 -18.30 10.70
C HIS A 170 -4.81 -17.85 11.13
N ASP A 171 -4.51 -17.93 12.42
CA ASP A 171 -3.20 -17.60 12.97
C ASP A 171 -2.62 -18.74 13.81
N LYS A 172 -1.44 -18.53 14.39
CA LYS A 172 -0.73 -19.52 15.23
C LYS A 172 -1.52 -19.93 16.48
N ASN A 173 -2.53 -19.14 16.89
CA ASN A 173 -3.37 -19.38 18.05
C ASN A 173 -4.73 -20.03 17.68
N GLY A 174 -4.99 -20.28 16.40
CA GLY A 174 -6.14 -21.05 15.92
C GLY A 174 -6.93 -20.35 14.82
N TYR A 175 -8.14 -20.86 14.58
CA TYR A 175 -9.08 -20.30 13.62
C TYR A 175 -10.11 -19.42 14.34
N SER A 176 -10.29 -18.19 13.85
CA SER A 176 -11.32 -17.26 14.31
C SER A 176 -12.15 -16.79 13.13
N SER A 177 -13.46 -16.66 13.33
CA SER A 177 -14.36 -16.15 12.29
C SER A 177 -15.46 -15.30 12.90
N ILE A 178 -15.76 -14.20 12.21
CA ILE A 178 -16.80 -13.24 12.56
C ILE A 178 -17.71 -13.10 11.35
N SER A 179 -19.00 -13.31 11.55
CA SER A 179 -20.04 -13.11 10.54
C SER A 179 -20.97 -11.98 10.94
N TYR A 180 -21.27 -11.09 10.01
CA TYR A 180 -22.24 -10.01 10.17
C TYR A 180 -23.37 -10.16 9.14
N TRP A 181 -24.60 -9.94 9.57
CA TRP A 181 -25.78 -9.99 8.72
C TRP A 181 -26.77 -8.91 9.12
N SER A 182 -27.39 -8.25 8.13
CA SER A 182 -28.46 -7.29 8.34
C SER A 182 -29.56 -7.42 7.30
N SER A 183 -30.80 -7.09 7.68
CA SER A 183 -31.95 -7.06 6.76
C SER A 183 -31.96 -5.81 5.86
N GLU A 184 -31.11 -4.83 6.15
CA GLU A 184 -30.90 -3.65 5.31
C GLU A 184 -29.72 -3.91 4.37
N GLN A 185 -29.84 -3.50 3.10
CA GLN A 185 -28.72 -3.54 2.18
C GLN A 185 -27.73 -2.44 2.55
N PHE A 186 -26.49 -2.83 2.81
CA PHE A 186 -25.38 -1.92 2.98
C PHE A 186 -24.54 -1.95 1.71
N ASP A 187 -24.01 -0.80 1.30
CA ASP A 187 -22.95 -0.82 0.32
C ASP A 187 -21.69 -1.47 0.93
N LYS A 188 -20.79 -1.90 0.06
CA LYS A 188 -19.55 -2.57 0.48
C LYS A 188 -18.68 -1.66 1.36
N ASP A 189 -18.81 -0.34 1.20
CA ASP A 189 -18.08 0.67 1.96
C ASP A 189 -18.49 0.68 3.44
N ARG A 190 -19.79 0.68 3.73
CA ARG A 190 -20.31 0.58 5.11
C ARG A 190 -20.00 -0.77 5.74
N LEU A 191 -20.01 -1.86 4.96
CA LEU A 191 -19.59 -3.18 5.47
C LEU A 191 -18.09 -3.22 5.79
N SER A 192 -17.25 -2.53 5.00
CA SER A 192 -15.82 -2.36 5.25
C SER A 192 -15.53 -1.52 6.51
N GLU A 193 -16.29 -0.45 6.75
CA GLU A 193 -16.21 0.32 8.01
C GLU A 193 -16.56 -0.54 9.23
N ILE A 194 -17.60 -1.36 9.11
CA ILE A 194 -17.99 -2.30 10.16
C ILE A 194 -16.89 -3.34 10.39
N LEU A 195 -16.31 -3.92 9.33
CA LEU A 195 -15.15 -4.81 9.39
C LEU A 195 -13.99 -4.16 10.15
N LYS A 196 -13.62 -2.92 9.79
CA LYS A 196 -12.53 -2.17 10.46
C LYS A 196 -12.78 -2.00 11.96
N SER A 197 -14.04 -1.86 12.38
CA SER A 197 -14.39 -1.74 13.81
C SER A 197 -14.19 -3.04 14.62
N PHE A 198 -14.12 -4.21 13.98
CA PHE A 198 -13.88 -5.49 14.66
C PHE A 198 -12.38 -5.82 14.82
N TYR A 199 -11.50 -5.13 14.10
CA TYR A 199 -10.05 -5.38 14.09
C TYR A 199 -9.21 -4.20 14.61
N LEU A 200 -9.85 -3.09 15.01
CA LEU A 200 -9.32 -2.01 15.85
C LEU A 200 -9.54 -2.31 17.34
#